data_AF-A0A845R9G2-F1
#
_entry.id   AF-A0A845R9G2-F1
#
_cell.length_a   1.000
_cell.length_b   1.000
_cell.length_c   1.000
_cell.angle_alpha   90.00
_cell.angle_beta   90.00
_cell.angle_gamma   90.00
#
_symmetry.space_group_name_H-M   'P 1'
#
loop_
_entity.id
_entity.type
_entity.pdbx_description
1 polymer ?
#
loop_
_entity_poly.entity_id
_entity_poly.type
_entity_poly.pdbx_seq_one_letter_code
_entity_poly.pdbx_strand_id
1 'polypeptide(L)'
;MKNRTDKILLAVFAVTLPLHIFLVLTYLEIIPFVETWTLPYRAQELYAYLAFGFFAVPVFCLQLLLCRRKRCRVAAIPALVIVGAALLFTYGFFTATGWDTLGWGILLLLCIAPAAGCVLAWIVYALRKMYRRGDIQ
;
A
#
# COMPACT_ATOMS: atom_id res chain seq x y z
N MET A 1 -18.79 9.43 18.48
CA MET A 1 -17.41 8.87 18.53
C MET A 1 -16.75 8.60 17.15
N LYS A 2 -17.32 9.04 16.01
CA LYS A 2 -16.81 8.74 14.65
C LYS A 2 -15.44 9.37 14.34
N ASN A 3 -15.13 10.53 14.93
CA ASN A 3 -13.90 11.29 14.68
C ASN A 3 -12.62 10.74 15.33
N ARG A 4 -12.68 9.96 16.43
CA ARG A 4 -11.45 9.50 17.10
C ARG A 4 -10.68 8.49 16.24
N THR A 5 -11.38 7.49 15.71
CA THR A 5 -10.75 6.48 14.86
C THR A 5 -10.27 7.06 13.52
N ASP A 6 -10.98 8.06 12.98
CA ASP A 6 -10.57 8.74 11.74
C ASP A 6 -9.31 9.59 11.96
N LYS A 7 -9.20 10.25 13.13
CA LYS A 7 -7.98 10.96 13.54
C LYS A 7 -6.81 10.00 13.74
N ILE A 8 -7.03 8.83 14.36
CA ILE A 8 -5.98 7.81 14.53
C ILE A 8 -5.50 7.32 13.18
N LEU A 9 -6.40 6.97 12.26
CA LEU A 9 -6.01 6.54 10.90
C LEU A 9 -5.24 7.63 10.15
N LEU A 10 -5.66 8.89 10.27
CA LEU A 10 -4.96 10.01 9.64
C LEU A 10 -3.57 10.20 10.25
N ALA A 11 -3.45 10.09 11.58
CA ALA A 11 -2.17 10.21 12.27
C ALA A 11 -1.22 9.07 11.89
N VAL A 12 -1.70 7.83 11.86
CA VAL A 12 -0.92 6.66 11.41
C VAL A 12 -0.49 6.86 9.96
N PHE A 13 -1.38 7.29 9.07
CA PHE A 13 -1.02 7.63 7.68
C PHE A 13 0.04 8.73 7.60
N ALA A 14 -0.15 9.82 8.34
CA ALA A 14 0.75 10.98 8.35
C ALA A 14 2.13 10.66 8.92
N VAL A 15 2.27 9.63 9.75
CA VAL A 15 3.56 9.14 10.27
C VAL A 15 4.18 8.10 9.35
N THR A 16 3.38 7.13 8.88
CA THR A 16 3.88 6.00 8.07
C THR A 16 4.30 6.41 6.66
N LEU A 17 3.65 7.41 6.06
CA LEU A 17 4.01 7.89 4.73
C LEU A 17 5.39 8.58 4.68
N PRO A 18 5.71 9.58 5.50
CA PRO A 18 7.05 10.16 5.50
C PRO A 18 8.11 9.18 5.98
N LEU A 19 7.79 8.26 6.90
CA LEU A 19 8.70 7.19 7.30
C LEU A 19 9.04 6.26 6.12
N HIS A 20 8.04 5.89 5.32
CA HIS A 20 8.25 5.11 4.11
C HIS A 20 9.08 5.87 3.07
N ILE A 21 8.76 7.15 2.82
CA ILE A 21 9.54 8.00 1.90
C ILE A 21 11.00 8.07 2.37
N PHE A 22 11.22 8.28 3.67
CA PHE A 22 12.55 8.29 4.27
C PHE A 22 13.29 6.97 4.04
N LEU A 23 12.65 5.83 4.31
CA LEU A 23 13.21 4.48 4.05
C LEU A 23 13.63 4.29 2.59
N VAL A 24 12.79 4.71 1.63
CA VAL A 24 13.08 4.61 0.20
C VAL A 24 14.23 5.54 -0.19
N LEU A 25 14.24 6.78 0.29
CA LEU A 25 15.30 7.74 0.00
C LEU A 25 16.65 7.33 0.59
N THR A 26 16.66 6.68 1.77
CA THR A 26 17.85 6.07 2.35
C THR A 26 18.30 4.86 1.54
N TYR A 27 17.39 3.99 1.09
CA TYR A 27 17.72 2.84 0.23
C TYR A 27 18.29 3.24 -1.13
N LEU A 28 17.80 4.34 -1.72
CA LEU A 28 18.31 4.91 -2.98
C LEU A 28 19.60 5.72 -2.80
N GLU A 29 20.15 5.78 -1.58
CA GLU A 29 21.34 6.55 -1.23
C GLU A 29 21.25 8.06 -1.50
N ILE A 30 20.03 8.57 -1.67
CA ILE A 30 19.77 10.00 -1.83
C ILE A 30 20.01 10.72 -0.49
N ILE A 31 19.70 10.05 0.61
CA ILE A 31 20.01 10.52 1.97
C ILE A 31 21.12 9.64 2.56
N PRO A 32 22.31 10.21 2.86
CA PRO A 32 23.45 9.47 3.39
C PRO A 32 23.29 9.18 4.89
N PHE A 33 22.22 8.47 5.26
CA PHE A 33 21.91 8.14 6.65
C PHE A 33 22.45 6.74 7.03
N VAL A 34 22.41 5.80 6.10
CA VAL A 34 22.92 4.43 6.25
C VAL A 34 23.56 4.04 4.91
N GLU A 35 24.85 3.69 4.93
CA GLU A 35 25.51 3.10 3.77
C GLU A 35 24.95 1.70 3.55
N THR A 36 24.00 1.56 2.64
CA THR A 36 23.22 0.31 2.51
C THR A 36 24.08 -0.83 1.95
N TRP A 37 25.16 -0.49 1.23
CA TRP A 37 26.14 -1.44 0.68
C TRP A 37 27.11 -2.03 1.70
N THR A 38 27.26 -1.43 2.88
CA THR A 38 28.14 -1.97 3.93
C THR A 38 27.42 -2.92 4.87
N LEU A 39 26.08 -3.01 4.76
CA LEU A 39 25.27 -3.95 5.51
C LEU A 39 25.50 -5.38 5.01
N PRO A 40 25.43 -6.38 5.91
CA PRO A 40 25.44 -7.78 5.50
C PRO A 40 24.27 -8.05 4.55
N TYR A 41 24.49 -8.88 3.54
CA TYR A 41 23.53 -9.19 2.46
C TYR A 41 22.09 -9.45 2.95
N ARG A 42 21.94 -10.18 4.06
CA ARG A 42 20.63 -10.46 4.69
C ARG A 42 19.91 -9.20 5.21
N ALA A 43 20.67 -8.26 5.78
CA ALA A 43 20.11 -7.01 6.27
C ALA A 43 19.70 -6.10 5.10
N GLN A 44 20.46 -6.08 4.01
CA GLN A 44 20.11 -5.36 2.79
C GLN A 44 18.82 -5.91 2.16
N GLU A 45 18.68 -7.23 2.09
CA GLU A 45 17.49 -7.90 1.58
C GLU A 45 16.25 -7.54 2.43
N LEU A 46 16.37 -7.62 3.76
CA LEU A 46 15.32 -7.22 4.70
C LEU A 46 14.96 -5.75 4.54
N TYR A 47 15.94 -4.86 4.35
CA TYR A 47 15.72 -3.43 4.18
C TYR A 47 14.97 -3.13 2.88
N ALA A 48 15.30 -3.83 1.79
CA ALA A 48 14.58 -3.77 0.53
C ALA A 48 13.12 -4.23 0.71
N TYR A 49 12.90 -5.40 1.33
CA TYR A 49 11.53 -5.87 1.61
C TYR A 49 10.74 -4.90 2.48
N LEU A 50 11.38 -4.26 3.46
CA LEU A 50 10.76 -3.24 4.29
C LEU A 50 10.41 -2.01 3.46
N ALA A 51 11.35 -1.48 2.67
CA ALA A 51 11.12 -0.32 1.82
C ALA A 51 9.95 -0.57 0.86
N PHE A 52 9.93 -1.68 0.13
CA PHE A 52 8.87 -1.99 -0.85
C PHE A 52 7.54 -2.41 -0.20
N GLY A 53 7.58 -3.18 0.90
CA GLY A 53 6.37 -3.69 1.57
C GLY A 53 5.65 -2.66 2.43
N PHE A 54 6.39 -1.72 3.05
CA PHE A 54 5.83 -0.77 4.01
C PHE A 54 4.87 0.23 3.37
N PHE A 55 4.89 0.41 2.03
CA PHE A 55 3.92 1.23 1.31
C PHE A 55 2.48 0.70 1.39
N ALA A 56 2.28 -0.59 1.69
CA ALA A 56 0.95 -1.16 1.90
C ALA A 56 0.19 -0.48 3.06
N VAL A 57 0.90 -0.08 4.11
CA VAL A 57 0.34 0.48 5.35
C VAL A 57 -0.28 1.87 5.15
N PRO A 58 0.42 2.88 4.60
CA PRO A 58 -0.18 4.19 4.36
C PRO A 58 -1.34 4.10 3.36
N VAL A 59 -1.23 3.27 2.31
CA VAL A 59 -2.32 3.09 1.33
C VAL A 59 -3.55 2.44 1.97
N PHE A 60 -3.37 1.41 2.81
CA PHE A 60 -4.45 0.81 3.59
C PHE A 60 -5.15 1.83 4.49
N CYS A 61 -4.40 2.63 5.25
CA CYS A 61 -4.96 3.65 6.13
C CYS A 61 -5.74 4.72 5.34
N LEU A 62 -5.19 5.19 4.22
CA LEU A 62 -5.85 6.19 3.38
C LEU A 62 -7.15 5.64 2.77
N GLN A 63 -7.14 4.39 2.31
CA GLN A 63 -8.31 3.74 1.73
C GLN A 63 -9.44 3.56 2.73
N LEU A 64 -9.13 3.10 3.95
CA LEU A 64 -10.11 2.97 5.03
C LEU A 64 -10.66 4.33 5.47
N LEU A 65 -9.82 5.36 5.51
CA LEU A 65 -10.25 6.72 5.85
C LEU A 65 -11.21 7.27 4.78
N LEU A 66 -10.90 7.06 3.50
CA LEU A 66 -11.80 7.43 2.39
C LEU A 66 -13.12 6.67 2.46
N CYS A 67 -13.10 5.36 2.74
CA CYS A 67 -14.31 4.52 2.88
C CYS A 67 -15.21 4.98 4.05
N ARG A 68 -14.65 5.61 5.08
CA ARG A 68 -15.41 6.10 6.24
C ARG A 68 -15.91 7.54 6.09
N ARG A 69 -15.19 8.37 5.32
CA ARG A 69 -15.44 9.82 5.18
C ARG A 69 -16.27 10.20 3.95
N LYS A 70 -16.14 9.48 2.84
CA LYS A 70 -16.88 9.73 1.58
C LYS A 70 -17.90 8.62 1.31
N ARG A 71 -18.86 8.89 0.41
CA ARG A 71 -19.82 7.89 -0.10
C ARG A 71 -19.00 6.72 -0.69
N CYS A 72 -19.29 5.49 -0.28
CA CYS A 72 -18.54 4.26 -0.63
C CYS A 72 -18.07 4.18 -2.09
N ARG A 73 -18.88 4.71 -3.03
CA ARG A 73 -18.57 4.73 -4.48
C ARG A 73 -17.36 5.58 -4.84
N VAL A 74 -17.15 6.72 -4.17
CA VAL A 74 -16.01 7.63 -4.46
C VAL A 74 -14.71 7.09 -3.86
N ALA A 75 -14.82 6.42 -2.71
CA ALA A 75 -13.68 5.74 -2.08
C ALA A 75 -13.23 4.47 -2.83
N ALA A 76 -14.11 3.89 -3.64
CA ALA A 76 -13.79 2.76 -4.50
C ALA A 76 -12.90 3.13 -5.70
N ILE A 77 -12.93 4.40 -6.14
CA ILE A 77 -12.20 4.87 -7.33
C ILE A 77 -10.69 4.64 -7.19
N PRO A 78 -10.01 5.13 -6.13
CA PRO A 78 -8.58 4.87 -5.97
C PRO A 78 -8.27 3.38 -5.79
N ALA A 79 -9.17 2.59 -5.19
CA ALA A 79 -9.04 1.14 -5.10
C ALA A 79 -9.04 0.48 -6.48
N LEU A 80 -10.03 0.83 -7.30
CA LEU A 80 -10.20 0.31 -8.65
C LEU A 80 -9.05 0.71 -9.56
N VAL A 81 -8.53 1.93 -9.43
CA VAL A 81 -7.36 2.39 -10.20
C VAL A 81 -6.12 1.59 -9.81
N ILE A 82 -5.86 1.39 -8.51
CA ILE A 82 -4.68 0.65 -8.05
C ILE A 82 -4.77 -0.84 -8.42
N VAL A 83 -5.95 -1.46 -8.23
CA VAL A 83 -6.17 -2.87 -8.58
C VAL A 83 -6.17 -3.06 -10.10
N GLY A 84 -6.75 -2.12 -10.85
CA GLY A 84 -6.72 -2.11 -12.31
C GLY A 84 -5.31 -1.95 -12.87
N ALA A 85 -4.50 -1.08 -12.29
CA ALA A 85 -3.09 -0.94 -12.64
C ALA A 85 -2.31 -2.24 -12.34
N ALA A 86 -2.53 -2.88 -11.19
CA ALA A 86 -1.91 -4.16 -10.86
C ALA A 86 -2.28 -5.26 -11.88
N LEU A 87 -3.55 -5.33 -12.29
CA LEU A 87 -4.02 -6.26 -13.33
C LEU A 87 -3.38 -5.98 -14.69
N LEU A 88 -3.28 -4.71 -15.09
CA LEU A 88 -2.60 -4.30 -16.32
C LEU A 88 -1.11 -4.65 -16.29
N PHE A 89 -0.44 -4.46 -15.15
CA PHE A 89 0.96 -4.84 -14.98
C PHE A 89 1.14 -6.36 -14.99
N THR A 90 0.19 -7.11 -14.45
CA THR A 90 0.19 -8.58 -14.52
C THR A 90 0.08 -9.04 -15.97
N TYR A 91 -0.87 -8.46 -16.70
CA TYR A 91 -1.07 -8.76 -18.12
C TYR A 91 0.15 -8.38 -18.96
N GLY A 92 0.74 -7.20 -18.71
CA GLY A 92 1.98 -6.76 -19.35
C GLY A 92 3.16 -7.68 -19.05
N PHE A 93 3.26 -8.20 -17.83
CA PHE A 93 4.30 -9.17 -17.47
C PHE A 93 4.19 -10.49 -18.24
N PHE A 94 2.96 -11.00 -18.44
CA PHE A 94 2.77 -12.25 -19.19
C PHE A 94 2.82 -12.09 -20.71
N THR A 95 2.58 -10.89 -21.23
CA THR A 95 2.52 -10.63 -22.68
C THR A 95 3.79 -9.98 -23.24
N ALA A 96 4.61 -9.35 -22.40
CA ALA A 96 5.89 -8.79 -22.81
C ALA A 96 6.92 -9.91 -23.04
N THR A 97 7.75 -9.71 -24.06
CA THR A 97 8.89 -10.58 -24.37
C THR A 97 10.17 -9.76 -24.36
N GLY A 98 11.18 -10.22 -23.62
CA GLY A 98 12.46 -9.51 -23.49
C GLY A 98 12.54 -8.63 -22.24
N TRP A 99 13.35 -7.56 -22.31
CA TRP A 99 13.67 -6.70 -21.17
C TRP A 99 12.47 -5.94 -20.59
N ASP A 100 11.41 -5.74 -21.38
CA ASP A 100 10.17 -5.11 -20.92
C ASP A 100 9.48 -5.92 -19.80
N THR A 101 9.66 -7.24 -19.79
CA THR A 101 9.16 -8.14 -18.73
C THR A 101 9.70 -7.74 -17.35
N LEU A 102 10.95 -7.32 -17.26
CA LEU A 102 11.56 -6.86 -16.01
C LEU A 102 10.92 -5.55 -15.54
N GLY A 103 10.66 -4.62 -16.47
CA GLY A 103 9.95 -3.37 -16.17
C GLY A 103 8.54 -3.62 -15.63
N TRP A 104 7.77 -4.48 -16.30
CA TRP A 104 6.44 -4.88 -15.82
C TRP A 104 6.50 -5.61 -14.48
N GLY A 105 7.52 -6.45 -14.26
CA GLY A 105 7.72 -7.18 -13.00
C GLY A 105 8.03 -6.27 -11.81
N ILE A 106 8.85 -5.23 -12.01
CA ILE A 106 9.15 -4.22 -10.98
C ILE A 106 7.89 -3.41 -10.65
N LEU A 107 7.16 -2.96 -11.68
CA LEU A 107 5.88 -2.25 -11.51
C LEU A 107 4.84 -3.12 -10.80
N LEU A 108 4.80 -4.41 -11.10
CA LEU A 108 3.94 -5.39 -10.44
C LEU A 108 4.27 -5.49 -8.95
N LEU A 109 5.55 -5.70 -8.61
CA LEU A 109 6.04 -5.78 -7.23
C LEU A 109 5.67 -4.52 -6.43
N LEU A 110 5.83 -3.34 -7.04
CA LEU A 110 5.45 -2.07 -6.45
C LEU A 110 3.93 -1.93 -6.25
N CYS A 111 3.10 -2.52 -7.11
CA CYS A 111 1.64 -2.43 -7.04
C CYS A 111 0.94 -3.50 -6.21
N ILE A 112 1.58 -4.65 -5.94
CA ILE A 112 0.98 -5.72 -5.12
C ILE A 112 0.73 -5.25 -3.69
N ALA A 113 1.71 -4.59 -3.07
CA ALA A 113 1.61 -4.07 -1.70
C ALA A 113 0.44 -3.09 -1.51
N PRO A 114 0.29 -2.02 -2.33
CA PRO A 114 -0.85 -1.12 -2.21
C PRO A 114 -2.17 -1.79 -2.59
N ALA A 115 -2.21 -2.68 -3.59
CA ALA A 115 -3.41 -3.43 -3.95
C ALA A 115 -3.91 -4.31 -2.79
N ALA A 116 -3.00 -5.03 -2.12
CA ALA A 116 -3.31 -5.81 -0.92
C ALA A 116 -3.87 -4.92 0.20
N GLY A 117 -3.25 -3.76 0.44
CA GLY A 117 -3.75 -2.76 1.38
C GLY A 117 -5.16 -2.25 1.02
N CYS A 118 -5.45 -2.00 -0.26
CA CYS A 118 -6.77 -1.60 -0.71
C CYS A 118 -7.84 -2.68 -0.46
N VAL A 119 -7.53 -3.95 -0.80
CA VAL A 119 -8.45 -5.09 -0.62
C VAL A 119 -8.72 -5.33 0.86
N LEU A 120 -7.68 -5.32 1.70
CA LEU A 120 -7.82 -5.53 3.14
C LEU A 120 -8.72 -4.45 3.78
N ALA A 121 -8.55 -3.19 3.35
CA ALA A 121 -9.38 -2.06 3.81
C ALA A 121 -10.87 -2.27 3.50
N TRP A 122 -11.18 -2.77 2.31
CA TRP A 122 -12.54 -3.10 1.89
C TRP A 122 -13.12 -4.28 2.66
N ILE A 123 -12.35 -5.35 2.88
CA ILE A 123 -12.77 -6.52 3.68
C ILE A 123 -13.15 -6.08 5.09
N VAL A 124 -12.28 -5.31 5.76
CA VAL A 124 -12.53 -4.81 7.12
C VAL A 124 -13.77 -3.91 7.14
N TYR A 125 -13.95 -3.05 6.14
CA TYR A 125 -15.14 -2.20 6.05
C TYR A 125 -16.42 -3.02 5.84
N ALA A 126 -16.39 -4.00 4.94
CA ALA A 126 -17.52 -4.88 4.64
C ALA A 126 -17.92 -5.72 5.86
N LEU A 127 -16.94 -6.34 6.54
CA LEU A 127 -17.16 -7.08 7.79
C LEU A 127 -17.79 -6.19 8.85
N ARG A 128 -17.28 -4.97 9.05
CA ARG A 128 -17.86 -4.03 10.03
C ARG A 128 -19.29 -3.61 9.68
N LYS A 129 -19.62 -3.52 8.39
CA LYS A 129 -20.98 -3.21 7.93
C LYS A 129 -21.92 -4.39 8.13
N MET A 130 -21.45 -5.62 7.90
CA MET A 130 -22.20 -6.86 8.14
C MET A 130 -22.45 -7.07 9.64
N TYR A 131 -21.42 -6.92 10.48
CA TYR A 131 -21.55 -7.03 11.94
C TYR A 131 -22.60 -6.06 12.50
N ARG A 132 -22.57 -4.79 12.05
CA ARG A 132 -23.59 -3.81 12.44
C ARG A 132 -25.00 -4.08 11.90
N ARG A 133 -25.16 -4.97 10.92
CA ARG A 133 -26.48 -5.43 10.47
C ARG A 133 -26.96 -6.67 11.24
N GLY A 134 -26.04 -7.51 11.71
CA GLY A 134 -26.35 -8.68 12.55
C GLY A 134 -26.76 -8.30 13.98
N ASP A 135 -26.26 -7.19 14.51
CA ASP A 135 -26.64 -6.64 15.83
C ASP A 135 -28.04 -5.97 15.86
N ILE A 136 -28.82 -6.08 14.78
CA ILE A 136 -30.19 -5.51 14.65
C ILE A 136 -31.23 -6.64 14.45
N GLN A 137 -30.91 -7.88 14.81
CA GLN A 137 -31.87 -8.98 14.92
C GLN A 137 -32.02 -9.37 16.38
#